data_AF-A0A8T2B7C7-F1
#
_entry.id   AF-A0A8T2B7C7-F1
#
_cell.length_a   1.000
_cell.length_b   1.000
_cell.length_c   1.000
_cell.angle_alpha   90.00
_cell.angle_beta   90.00
_cell.angle_gamma   90.00
#
_symmetry.space_group_name_H-M   'P 1'
#
loop_
_entity.id
_entity.type
_entity.pdbx_description
1 polymer ?
#
loop_
_entity_poly.entity_id
_entity_poly.type
_entity_poly.pdbx_seq_one_letter_code
_entity_poly.pdbx_strand_id
1 'polypeptide(L)'
;MCGIFAYLNFHANKERRYILEVLFNGLRRLEYRGYDSAGIAIDNSSSSSSSPLVFRQAGNIESLVNSVNEEITNTDLNLDEVFYFHAGIAHTRWATHGEPAPRNSHPQSSGPGDDFLVVHNGVITNYEVLKETLVRHGFTFESDTDTEVIPKLAKFVFDKANEEGEQTVTFCEVVFEVMRHLEGAYALIFKSWHYPNELIACKLGSPLLLGVKELDEGKSNSHVFQDAHFLSKNDHPKEFFLSSDPHALVEHTKKVLVIEDGEVVNLKDGGVSILKFENERGRCNGLSRPASVERALSVLEMEVEQINKGKYDHYMQKEIHEQPESLTTTMRGRLIRGGSRKTKTVLLGGLKDHLKTIRRSRRIVFIGCGTSYNAALASRPILEELSGIPVSMEIASDLWDRQGPIYREDTAVFVSQSGETADTLLALDYARENGALCVGITNTVGSSIARKTHCGVHINAGAEIGVASTKAYTSQIVVMVMLALAIGSDSISCQKRREAIIDGLLDLPCKLSKLERKFASS
;
A
#
# COMPACT_ATOMS: atom_id res chain seq x y z
N MET A 1 9.41 -3.69 0.13
CA MET A 1 8.03 -4.12 -0.20
C MET A 1 7.89 -3.97 -1.71
N CYS A 2 7.36 -4.88 -2.48
CA CYS A 2 7.29 -4.69 -3.94
C CYS A 2 6.31 -3.57 -4.36
N GLY A 3 6.28 -3.21 -5.64
CA GLY A 3 5.36 -2.24 -6.24
C GLY A 3 4.54 -2.85 -7.38
N ILE A 4 3.21 -2.69 -7.35
CA ILE A 4 2.31 -3.04 -8.45
C ILE A 4 1.79 -1.76 -9.08
N PHE A 5 1.76 -1.71 -10.41
CA PHE A 5 1.05 -0.70 -11.18
C PHE A 5 0.35 -1.34 -12.38
N ALA A 6 -0.85 -0.89 -12.74
CA ALA A 6 -1.51 -1.28 -13.97
C ALA A 6 -2.27 -0.10 -14.55
N TYR A 7 -2.38 -0.09 -15.88
CA TYR A 7 -3.06 0.95 -16.64
C TYR A 7 -4.02 0.31 -17.63
N LEU A 8 -5.28 0.75 -17.58
CA LEU A 8 -6.32 0.36 -18.52
C LEU A 8 -6.90 1.61 -19.19
N ASN A 9 -6.97 1.64 -20.52
CA ASN A 9 -7.73 2.65 -21.25
C ASN A 9 -8.94 2.02 -21.92
N PHE A 10 -10.09 2.67 -21.77
CA PHE A 10 -11.37 2.25 -22.32
C PHE A 10 -12.02 3.38 -23.12
N HIS A 11 -12.39 3.09 -24.37
CA HIS A 11 -12.89 4.07 -25.33
C HIS A 11 -11.97 5.29 -25.50
N ALA A 12 -10.66 5.11 -25.33
CA ALA A 12 -9.67 6.18 -25.37
C ALA A 12 -8.48 5.75 -26.22
N ASN A 13 -8.31 6.42 -27.36
CA ASN A 13 -7.22 6.16 -28.29
C ASN A 13 -5.88 6.53 -27.66
N LYS A 14 -5.03 5.53 -27.44
CA LYS A 14 -3.68 5.70 -26.87
C LYS A 14 -2.65 4.96 -27.71
N GLU A 15 -1.57 5.65 -28.03
CA GLU A 15 -0.43 5.05 -28.70
C GLU A 15 0.31 4.09 -27.76
N ARG A 16 0.93 3.04 -28.33
CA ARG A 16 1.82 2.14 -27.57
C ARG A 16 2.90 2.89 -26.81
N ARG A 17 3.50 3.93 -27.42
CA ARG A 17 4.50 4.79 -26.75
C ARG A 17 3.96 5.40 -25.45
N TYR A 18 2.75 5.94 -25.49
CA TYR A 18 2.10 6.53 -24.32
C TYR A 18 1.82 5.48 -23.24
N ILE A 19 1.32 4.31 -23.63
CA ILE A 19 1.06 3.19 -22.71
C ILE A 19 2.35 2.79 -21.97
N LEU A 20 3.45 2.62 -22.70
CA LEU A 20 4.76 2.29 -22.14
C LEU A 20 5.23 3.36 -21.15
N GLU A 21 5.16 4.63 -21.54
CA GLU A 21 5.56 5.75 -20.67
C GLU A 21 4.74 5.83 -19.39
N VAL A 22 3.42 5.60 -19.45
CA VAL A 22 2.55 5.56 -18.26
C VAL A 22 2.97 4.43 -17.32
N LEU A 23 3.23 3.22 -17.84
CA LEU A 23 3.69 2.10 -17.02
C LEU A 23 5.08 2.38 -16.41
N PHE A 24 6.03 2.89 -17.19
CA PHE A 24 7.38 3.23 -16.69
C PHE A 24 7.34 4.32 -15.62
N ASN A 25 6.55 5.38 -15.82
CA ASN A 25 6.40 6.44 -14.83
C ASN A 25 5.72 5.93 -13.56
N GLY A 26 4.68 5.10 -13.70
CA GLY A 26 4.06 4.41 -12.57
C GLY A 26 5.07 3.60 -11.76
N LEU A 27 5.93 2.81 -12.43
CA LEU A 27 7.02 2.10 -11.76
C LEU A 27 8.02 3.05 -11.09
N ARG A 28 8.42 4.16 -11.74
CA ARG A 28 9.37 5.13 -11.15
C ARG A 28 8.87 5.70 -9.83
N ARG A 29 7.54 5.87 -9.69
CA ARG A 29 6.91 6.28 -8.42
C ARG A 29 6.92 5.18 -7.35
N LEU A 30 7.19 3.93 -7.73
CA LEU A 30 7.23 2.76 -6.84
C LEU A 30 8.63 2.20 -6.62
N GLU A 31 9.67 2.73 -7.26
CA GLU A 31 11.06 2.23 -7.19
C GLU A 31 11.61 2.20 -5.77
N TYR A 32 11.22 3.17 -4.95
CA TYR A 32 11.64 3.24 -3.55
C TYR A 32 11.14 2.06 -2.70
N ARG A 33 10.12 1.34 -3.18
CA ARG A 33 9.58 0.15 -2.52
C ARG A 33 10.39 -1.11 -2.90
N GLY A 34 10.79 -1.24 -4.17
CA GLY A 34 11.59 -2.34 -4.71
C GLY A 34 12.33 -1.96 -5.98
N TYR A 35 13.59 -2.41 -6.10
CA TYR A 35 14.53 -2.00 -7.16
C TYR A 35 15.48 -3.12 -7.62
N ASP A 36 15.27 -4.36 -7.16
CA ASP A 36 16.15 -5.48 -7.52
C ASP A 36 15.88 -5.95 -8.96
N SER A 37 14.62 -5.86 -9.38
CA SER A 37 14.19 -6.16 -10.75
C SER A 37 12.82 -5.55 -11.06
N ALA A 38 12.46 -5.47 -12.33
CA ALA A 38 11.17 -4.94 -12.78
C ALA A 38 10.68 -5.62 -14.06
N GLY A 39 9.40 -5.45 -14.38
CA GLY A 39 8.84 -5.91 -15.64
C GLY A 39 7.47 -5.33 -15.94
N ILE A 40 7.07 -5.46 -17.20
CA ILE A 40 5.78 -5.00 -17.72
C ILE A 40 5.19 -6.03 -18.68
N ALA A 41 3.87 -6.02 -18.84
CA ALA A 41 3.18 -6.69 -19.92
C ALA A 41 2.12 -5.78 -20.55
N ILE A 42 2.09 -5.74 -21.89
CA ILE A 42 1.18 -4.93 -22.70
C ILE A 42 0.60 -5.76 -23.85
N ASP A 43 -0.49 -5.30 -24.45
CA ASP A 43 -1.05 -6.00 -25.62
C ASP A 43 -0.12 -5.88 -26.85
N ASN A 44 0.09 -7.00 -27.54
CA ASN A 44 0.96 -7.06 -28.72
C ASN A 44 0.32 -6.44 -29.97
N SER A 45 -1.00 -6.39 -30.04
CA SER A 45 -1.70 -5.71 -31.12
C SER A 45 -3.02 -5.16 -30.61
N SER A 46 -3.51 -4.11 -31.28
CA SER A 46 -4.88 -3.64 -31.18
C SER A 46 -5.91 -4.75 -31.47
N SER A 47 -5.52 -5.81 -32.19
CA SER A 47 -6.30 -7.03 -32.32
C SER A 47 -6.12 -7.96 -31.10
N SER A 48 -7.24 -8.27 -30.43
CA SER A 48 -7.29 -9.04 -29.18
C SER A 48 -6.91 -10.53 -29.28
N SER A 49 -6.30 -10.98 -30.38
CA SER A 49 -6.06 -12.40 -30.69
C SER A 49 -4.60 -12.82 -30.64
N SER A 50 -3.74 -12.05 -29.97
CA SER A 50 -2.31 -12.34 -29.85
C SER A 50 -1.86 -12.38 -28.40
N SER A 51 -0.82 -13.18 -28.12
CA SER A 51 -0.20 -13.21 -26.79
C SER A 51 0.36 -11.82 -26.44
N PRO A 52 0.30 -11.39 -25.17
CA PRO A 52 0.87 -10.12 -24.75
C PRO A 52 2.38 -10.05 -24.98
N LEU A 53 2.92 -8.83 -25.09
CA LEU A 53 4.36 -8.60 -25.00
C LEU A 53 4.75 -8.52 -23.53
N VAL A 54 5.75 -9.29 -23.12
CA VAL A 54 6.21 -9.36 -21.72
C VAL A 54 7.69 -9.02 -21.66
N PHE A 55 8.03 -7.96 -20.93
CA PHE A 55 9.40 -7.51 -20.75
C PHE A 55 9.78 -7.60 -19.28
N ARG A 56 10.93 -8.20 -18.99
CA ARG A 56 11.42 -8.42 -17.62
C ARG A 56 12.91 -8.17 -17.59
N GLN A 57 13.37 -7.44 -16.58
CA GLN A 57 14.78 -7.10 -16.46
C GLN A 57 15.23 -7.05 -15.00
N ALA A 58 16.44 -7.51 -14.74
CA ALA A 58 17.10 -7.34 -13.45
C ALA A 58 17.71 -5.94 -13.31
N GLY A 59 17.76 -5.43 -12.09
CA GLY A 59 18.20 -4.06 -11.79
C GLY A 59 17.05 -3.08 -11.63
N ASN A 60 17.42 -1.80 -11.61
CA ASN A 60 16.51 -0.68 -11.43
C ASN A 60 15.61 -0.45 -12.66
N ILE A 61 14.70 0.52 -12.59
CA ILE A 61 13.72 0.74 -13.65
C ILE A 61 14.37 1.21 -14.95
N GLU A 62 15.43 2.01 -14.88
CA GLU A 62 16.15 2.43 -16.08
C GLU A 62 16.80 1.25 -16.81
N SER A 63 17.17 0.18 -16.08
CA SER A 63 17.62 -1.07 -16.72
C SER A 63 16.51 -1.70 -17.56
N LEU A 64 15.28 -1.75 -17.04
CA LEU A 64 14.10 -2.23 -17.77
C LEU A 64 13.80 -1.35 -18.99
N VAL A 65 13.79 -0.02 -18.81
CA VAL A 65 13.49 0.93 -19.91
C VAL A 65 14.49 0.76 -21.05
N ASN A 66 15.78 0.65 -20.75
CA ASN A 66 16.81 0.42 -21.76
C ASN A 66 16.62 -0.92 -22.47
N SER A 67 16.36 -2.00 -21.73
CA SER A 67 16.09 -3.32 -22.30
C SER A 67 14.88 -3.33 -23.24
N VAL A 68 13.80 -2.66 -22.86
CA VAL A 68 12.58 -2.54 -23.69
C VAL A 68 12.86 -1.76 -24.96
N ASN A 69 13.60 -0.66 -24.88
CA ASN A 69 13.97 0.15 -26.05
C ASN A 69 14.87 -0.62 -27.04
N GLU A 70 15.80 -1.41 -26.53
CA GLU A 70 16.65 -2.29 -27.34
C GLU A 70 15.80 -3.35 -28.06
N GLU A 71 14.87 -3.99 -27.35
CA GLU A 71 13.98 -5.00 -27.93
C GLU A 71 13.05 -4.41 -28.99
N ILE A 72 12.42 -3.26 -28.71
CA ILE A 72 11.61 -2.50 -29.68
C ILE A 72 12.38 -2.23 -30.97
N THR A 73 13.66 -1.81 -30.84
CA THR A 73 14.52 -1.51 -31.99
C THR A 73 14.84 -2.77 -32.79
N ASN A 74 15.08 -3.89 -32.11
CA ASN A 74 15.44 -5.16 -32.74
C ASN A 74 14.25 -5.83 -33.45
N THR A 75 13.04 -5.68 -32.93
CA THR A 75 11.83 -6.29 -33.49
C THR A 75 11.05 -5.38 -34.44
N ASP A 76 11.51 -4.13 -34.65
CA ASP A 76 10.79 -3.08 -35.39
C ASP A 76 9.34 -2.92 -34.89
N LEU A 77 9.17 -2.89 -33.56
CA LEU A 77 7.84 -2.83 -32.96
C LEU A 77 7.21 -1.43 -33.19
N ASN A 78 6.02 -1.41 -33.80
CA ASN A 78 5.32 -0.15 -34.09
C ASN A 78 4.89 0.57 -32.79
N LEU A 79 5.57 1.66 -32.43
CA LEU A 79 5.24 2.47 -31.25
C LEU A 79 4.04 3.39 -31.45
N ASP A 80 3.66 3.64 -32.70
CA ASP A 80 2.56 4.53 -33.07
C ASP A 80 1.24 3.75 -33.29
N GLU A 81 1.22 2.43 -33.03
CA GLU A 81 -0.02 1.64 -33.00
C GLU A 81 -0.95 2.17 -31.92
N VAL A 82 -2.21 2.43 -32.30
CA VAL A 82 -3.23 3.03 -31.45
C VAL A 82 -4.16 1.96 -30.90
N PHE A 83 -4.35 2.01 -29.58
CA PHE A 83 -5.23 1.13 -28.84
C PHE A 83 -6.47 1.90 -28.39
N TYR A 84 -7.64 1.47 -28.86
CA TYR A 84 -8.91 1.99 -28.36
C TYR A 84 -9.28 1.39 -27.00
N PHE A 85 -8.86 0.14 -26.80
CA PHE A 85 -8.85 -0.59 -25.54
C PHE A 85 -7.47 -1.19 -25.32
N HIS A 86 -6.96 -1.12 -24.11
CA HIS A 86 -5.71 -1.79 -23.74
C HIS A 86 -5.64 -2.02 -22.23
N ALA A 87 -4.97 -3.11 -21.85
CA ALA A 87 -4.71 -3.47 -20.46
C ALA A 87 -3.23 -3.77 -20.21
N GLY A 88 -2.53 -2.89 -19.49
CA GLY A 88 -1.12 -3.06 -19.15
C GLY A 88 -0.92 -3.34 -17.67
N ILE A 89 -0.03 -4.26 -17.33
CA ILE A 89 0.38 -4.53 -15.95
C ILE A 89 1.89 -4.36 -15.80
N ALA A 90 2.34 -3.91 -14.63
CA ALA A 90 3.71 -3.55 -14.35
C ALA A 90 4.07 -3.87 -12.89
N HIS A 91 5.33 -4.20 -12.65
CA HIS A 91 5.83 -4.55 -11.32
C HIS A 91 7.27 -4.12 -11.07
N THR A 92 7.54 -3.66 -9.85
CA THR A 92 8.89 -3.58 -9.27
C THR A 92 9.03 -4.55 -8.12
N ARG A 93 10.15 -5.27 -8.10
CA ARG A 93 10.40 -6.38 -7.19
C ARG A 93 11.49 -6.07 -6.19
N TRP A 94 11.23 -6.41 -4.93
CA TRP A 94 12.21 -6.63 -3.89
C TRP A 94 12.28 -8.14 -3.66
N ALA A 95 13.38 -8.78 -3.99
CA ALA A 95 13.47 -10.24 -4.01
C ALA A 95 13.40 -10.84 -2.59
N THR A 96 12.42 -11.71 -2.35
CA THR A 96 12.28 -12.51 -1.12
C THR A 96 12.59 -14.00 -1.37
N HIS A 97 12.10 -14.55 -2.47
CA HIS A 97 12.38 -15.90 -2.96
C HIS A 97 13.06 -15.83 -4.34
N GLY A 98 14.17 -16.55 -4.54
CA GLY A 98 14.89 -16.52 -5.81
C GLY A 98 15.69 -15.23 -6.03
N GLU A 99 16.81 -15.36 -6.73
CA GLU A 99 17.71 -14.24 -7.03
C GLU A 99 17.04 -13.20 -7.95
N PRO A 100 17.49 -11.92 -7.92
CA PRO A 100 17.10 -10.93 -8.92
C PRO A 100 17.54 -11.36 -10.33
N ALA A 101 16.59 -11.81 -11.14
CA ALA A 101 16.81 -12.25 -12.51
C ALA A 101 15.52 -12.05 -13.34
N PRO A 102 15.60 -11.86 -14.67
CA PRO A 102 14.41 -11.72 -15.53
C PRO A 102 13.37 -12.82 -15.33
N ARG A 103 13.80 -14.09 -15.18
CA ARG A 103 12.93 -15.24 -14.89
C ARG A 103 12.14 -15.14 -13.58
N ASN A 104 12.70 -14.44 -12.58
CA ASN A 104 12.10 -14.26 -11.26
C ASN A 104 11.36 -12.91 -11.14
N SER A 105 11.54 -11.99 -12.09
CA SER A 105 10.78 -10.75 -12.18
C SER A 105 9.32 -11.03 -12.54
N HIS A 106 8.42 -10.15 -12.11
CA HIS A 106 7.03 -10.18 -12.53
C HIS A 106 6.85 -9.29 -13.78
N PRO A 107 5.80 -9.49 -14.61
CA PRO A 107 4.72 -10.48 -14.47
C PRO A 107 5.18 -11.93 -14.62
N GLN A 108 4.71 -12.83 -13.76
CA GLN A 108 4.91 -14.28 -13.90
C GLN A 108 3.87 -14.87 -14.86
N SER A 109 4.26 -15.91 -15.59
CA SER A 109 3.46 -16.53 -16.65
C SER A 109 3.00 -17.94 -16.30
N SER A 110 1.87 -18.37 -16.86
CA SER A 110 1.39 -19.74 -16.78
C SER A 110 2.28 -20.71 -17.58
N GLY A 111 3.05 -20.22 -18.54
CA GLY A 111 3.97 -21.02 -19.35
C GLY A 111 4.09 -20.47 -20.78
N PRO A 112 4.52 -21.30 -21.75
CA PRO A 112 4.59 -20.89 -23.14
C PRO A 112 3.25 -20.36 -23.66
N GLY A 113 3.27 -19.17 -24.27
CA GLY A 113 2.07 -18.51 -24.82
C GLY A 113 1.43 -17.46 -23.92
N ASP A 114 1.87 -17.34 -22.66
CA ASP A 114 1.44 -16.29 -21.73
C ASP A 114 -0.10 -16.22 -21.54
N ASP A 115 -0.75 -17.39 -21.48
CA ASP A 115 -2.21 -17.50 -21.28
C ASP A 115 -2.71 -16.70 -20.09
N PHE A 116 -1.97 -16.75 -18.98
CA PHE A 116 -2.24 -15.98 -17.78
C PHE A 116 -0.96 -15.34 -17.27
N LEU A 117 -1.04 -14.03 -17.00
CA LEU A 117 0.03 -13.22 -16.44
C LEU A 117 -0.42 -12.63 -15.10
N VAL A 118 0.47 -12.67 -14.12
CA VAL A 118 0.18 -12.16 -12.76
C VAL A 118 1.32 -11.30 -12.24
N VAL A 119 0.97 -10.16 -11.67
CA VAL A 119 1.85 -9.39 -10.77
C VAL A 119 1.39 -9.56 -9.32
N HIS A 120 2.35 -9.76 -8.42
CA HIS A 120 2.09 -10.12 -7.03
C HIS A 120 2.94 -9.32 -6.04
N ASN A 121 2.29 -8.79 -5.00
CA ASN A 121 2.93 -8.23 -3.81
C ASN A 121 2.50 -9.03 -2.58
N GLY A 122 3.43 -9.74 -1.97
CA GLY A 122 3.13 -10.57 -0.81
C GLY A 122 3.97 -11.84 -0.77
N VAL A 123 3.48 -12.83 -0.04
CA VAL A 123 4.05 -14.18 0.04
C VAL A 123 2.92 -15.18 0.04
N ILE A 124 2.99 -16.16 -0.87
CA ILE A 124 2.11 -17.34 -0.86
C ILE A 124 2.75 -18.41 0.02
N THR A 125 2.21 -18.64 1.22
CA THR A 125 2.86 -19.48 2.24
C THR A 125 2.76 -20.96 1.94
N ASN A 126 1.80 -21.39 1.11
CA ASN A 126 1.59 -22.78 0.73
C ASN A 126 2.04 -23.09 -0.71
N TYR A 127 2.92 -22.27 -1.30
CA TYR A 127 3.34 -22.41 -2.70
C TYR A 127 4.00 -23.76 -3.01
N GLU A 128 4.74 -24.36 -2.07
CA GLU A 128 5.40 -25.65 -2.28
C GLU A 128 4.39 -26.78 -2.55
N VAL A 129 3.30 -26.81 -1.77
CA VAL A 129 2.22 -27.79 -1.93
C VAL A 129 1.49 -27.60 -3.26
N LEU A 130 1.24 -26.35 -3.65
CA LEU A 130 0.63 -26.02 -4.94
C LEU A 130 1.54 -26.40 -6.11
N LYS A 131 2.85 -26.11 -6.00
CA LYS A 131 3.87 -26.45 -7.00
C LYS A 131 3.93 -27.96 -7.23
N GLU A 132 4.02 -28.76 -6.15
CA GLU A 132 4.02 -30.22 -6.26
C GLU A 132 2.76 -30.75 -6.97
N THR A 133 1.59 -30.18 -6.64
CA THR A 133 0.31 -30.58 -7.22
C THR A 133 0.26 -30.26 -8.71
N LEU A 134 0.68 -29.07 -9.12
CA LEU A 134 0.70 -28.65 -10.53
C LEU A 134 1.72 -29.45 -11.35
N VAL A 135 2.89 -29.76 -10.78
CA VAL A 135 3.88 -30.64 -11.43
C VAL A 135 3.31 -32.04 -11.70
N ARG A 136 2.53 -32.61 -10.77
CA ARG A 136 1.84 -33.90 -10.99
C ARG A 136 0.81 -33.83 -12.12
N HIS A 137 0.27 -32.65 -12.41
CA HIS A 137 -0.65 -32.40 -13.53
C HIS A 137 0.06 -31.96 -14.82
N GLY A 138 1.40 -32.07 -14.88
CA GLY A 138 2.18 -31.84 -16.10
C GLY A 138 2.69 -30.42 -16.31
N PHE A 139 2.51 -29.51 -15.33
CA PHE A 139 3.06 -28.16 -15.42
C PHE A 139 4.57 -28.15 -15.14
N THR A 140 5.33 -27.42 -15.96
CA THR A 140 6.74 -27.11 -15.73
C THR A 140 6.90 -25.75 -15.07
N PHE A 141 7.93 -25.58 -14.24
CA PHE A 141 8.24 -24.32 -13.56
C PHE A 141 9.60 -23.80 -14.01
N GLU A 142 9.71 -22.49 -14.21
CA GLU A 142 10.86 -21.81 -14.79
C GLU A 142 11.52 -20.81 -13.82
N SER A 143 10.80 -20.43 -12.76
CA SER A 143 11.24 -19.50 -11.73
C SER A 143 11.38 -20.18 -10.36
N ASP A 144 12.10 -19.49 -9.48
CA ASP A 144 12.25 -19.86 -8.06
C ASP A 144 11.25 -19.10 -7.16
N THR A 145 10.25 -18.46 -7.77
CA THR A 145 9.31 -17.60 -7.05
C THR A 145 8.09 -18.40 -6.57
N ASP A 146 7.58 -18.02 -5.40
CA ASP A 146 6.26 -18.43 -4.92
C ASP A 146 5.14 -17.98 -5.87
N THR A 147 5.36 -16.90 -6.61
CA THR A 147 4.37 -16.25 -7.48
C THR A 147 4.00 -17.08 -8.70
N GLU A 148 4.93 -17.86 -9.27
CA GLU A 148 4.69 -18.63 -10.50
C GLU A 148 3.59 -19.71 -10.35
N VAL A 149 3.32 -20.18 -9.13
CA VAL A 149 2.20 -21.12 -8.89
C VAL A 149 0.86 -20.49 -9.21
N ILE A 150 0.72 -19.17 -9.11
CA ILE A 150 -0.56 -18.45 -9.27
C ILE A 150 -1.05 -18.47 -10.72
N PRO A 151 -0.30 -18.00 -11.75
CA PRO A 151 -0.75 -18.08 -13.12
C PRO A 151 -0.87 -19.52 -13.63
N LYS A 152 -0.02 -20.45 -13.16
CA LYS A 152 -0.14 -21.88 -13.50
C LYS A 152 -1.41 -22.50 -12.93
N LEU A 153 -1.78 -22.15 -11.70
CA LEU A 153 -3.05 -22.57 -11.11
C LEU A 153 -4.24 -21.96 -11.87
N ALA A 154 -4.16 -20.69 -12.28
CA ALA A 154 -5.20 -20.07 -13.11
C ALA A 154 -5.40 -20.81 -14.43
N LYS A 155 -4.30 -21.17 -15.10
CA LYS A 155 -4.35 -22.00 -16.32
C LYS A 155 -4.95 -23.38 -16.05
N PHE A 156 -4.51 -24.07 -14.99
CA PHE A 156 -5.07 -25.38 -14.61
C PHE A 156 -6.58 -25.33 -14.40
N VAL A 157 -7.08 -24.32 -13.66
CA VAL A 157 -8.51 -24.11 -13.44
C VAL A 157 -9.25 -23.83 -14.74
N PHE A 158 -8.70 -22.96 -15.60
CA PHE A 158 -9.29 -22.64 -16.90
C PHE A 158 -9.38 -23.86 -17.82
N ASP A 159 -8.29 -24.61 -17.95
CA ASP A 159 -8.23 -25.81 -18.79
C ASP A 159 -9.23 -26.86 -18.29
N LYS A 160 -9.32 -27.08 -16.98
CA LYS A 160 -10.31 -28.01 -16.36
C LYS A 160 -11.75 -27.60 -16.60
N ALA A 161 -12.06 -26.31 -16.43
CA ALA A 161 -13.42 -25.82 -16.64
C ALA A 161 -13.87 -25.96 -18.11
N ASN A 162 -12.95 -25.80 -19.07
CA ASN A 162 -13.24 -25.97 -20.49
C ASN A 162 -13.31 -27.44 -20.93
N GLU A 163 -12.70 -28.37 -20.19
CA GLU A 163 -12.86 -29.82 -20.42
C GLU A 163 -14.25 -30.32 -19.97
N GLU A 164 -14.81 -29.74 -18.90
CA GLU A 164 -16.03 -30.22 -18.23
C GLU A 164 -17.33 -29.53 -18.70
N GLY A 165 -17.24 -28.37 -19.35
CA GLY A 165 -18.40 -27.52 -19.68
C GLY A 165 -18.64 -27.26 -21.17
N GLU A 166 -19.90 -27.03 -21.55
CA GLU A 166 -20.28 -26.47 -22.87
C GLU A 166 -20.13 -24.94 -22.92
N GLN A 167 -19.98 -24.28 -21.76
CA GLN A 167 -19.97 -22.82 -21.63
C GLN A 167 -18.63 -22.30 -21.15
N THR A 168 -18.16 -21.21 -21.77
CA THR A 168 -16.90 -20.54 -21.43
C THR A 168 -16.91 -20.02 -19.99
N VAL A 169 -15.95 -20.47 -19.18
CA VAL A 169 -15.74 -20.00 -17.80
C VAL A 169 -15.37 -18.51 -17.79
N THR A 170 -15.93 -17.74 -16.86
CA THR A 170 -15.62 -16.30 -16.74
C THR A 170 -14.27 -16.08 -16.03
N PHE A 171 -13.62 -14.93 -16.27
CA PHE A 171 -12.33 -14.64 -15.66
C PHE A 171 -12.43 -14.57 -14.11
N CYS A 172 -13.52 -13.98 -13.60
CA CYS A 172 -13.81 -13.97 -12.17
C CYS A 172 -13.87 -15.37 -11.56
N GLU A 173 -14.54 -16.33 -12.21
CA GLU A 173 -14.66 -17.70 -11.71
C GLU A 173 -13.30 -18.40 -11.61
N VAL A 174 -12.44 -18.21 -12.62
CA VAL A 174 -11.06 -18.71 -12.60
C VAL A 174 -10.30 -18.13 -11.40
N VAL A 175 -10.35 -16.81 -11.22
CA VAL A 175 -9.63 -16.14 -10.12
C VAL A 175 -10.19 -16.51 -8.74
N PHE A 176 -11.51 -16.66 -8.60
CA PHE A 176 -12.12 -17.10 -7.35
C PHE A 176 -11.65 -18.50 -6.96
N GLU A 177 -11.57 -19.42 -7.91
CA GLU A 177 -11.08 -20.76 -7.63
C GLU A 177 -9.59 -20.73 -7.26
N VAL A 178 -8.76 -19.97 -7.98
CA VAL A 178 -7.35 -19.74 -7.60
C VAL A 178 -7.26 -19.25 -6.15
N MET A 179 -8.03 -18.23 -5.77
CA MET A 179 -8.00 -17.65 -4.42
C MET A 179 -8.40 -18.63 -3.31
N ARG A 180 -9.21 -19.66 -3.57
CA ARG A 180 -9.55 -20.70 -2.56
C ARG A 180 -8.35 -21.53 -2.11
N HIS A 181 -7.39 -21.71 -3.03
CA HIS A 181 -6.20 -22.52 -2.80
C HIS A 181 -5.01 -21.70 -2.28
N LEU A 182 -5.02 -20.37 -2.40
CA LEU A 182 -3.93 -19.52 -1.91
C LEU A 182 -3.99 -19.34 -0.40
N GLU A 183 -2.83 -19.44 0.25
CA GLU A 183 -2.64 -19.06 1.65
C GLU A 183 -1.52 -18.02 1.76
N GLY A 184 -1.61 -17.14 2.75
CA GLY A 184 -0.65 -16.07 2.99
C GLY A 184 -1.27 -14.68 2.82
N ALA A 185 -0.43 -13.72 2.44
CA ALA A 185 -0.84 -12.34 2.20
C ALA A 185 -0.40 -11.94 0.80
N TYR A 186 -1.30 -11.36 0.01
CA TYR A 186 -1.07 -11.03 -1.39
C TYR A 186 -1.91 -9.84 -1.84
N ALA A 187 -1.40 -9.10 -2.82
CA ALA A 187 -2.18 -8.28 -3.74
C ALA A 187 -1.81 -8.74 -5.14
N LEU A 188 -2.82 -9.01 -5.97
CA LEU A 188 -2.68 -9.64 -7.27
C LEU A 188 -3.39 -8.80 -8.33
N ILE A 189 -2.80 -8.74 -9.52
CA ILE A 189 -3.50 -8.34 -10.75
C ILE A 189 -3.26 -9.42 -11.80
N PHE A 190 -4.36 -9.95 -12.34
CA PHE A 190 -4.37 -10.95 -13.39
C PHE A 190 -4.67 -10.30 -14.75
N LYS A 191 -3.94 -10.73 -15.78
CA LYS A 191 -4.18 -10.44 -17.19
C LYS A 191 -4.18 -11.75 -17.97
N SER A 192 -5.05 -11.86 -18.97
CA SER A 192 -5.09 -13.03 -19.86
C SER A 192 -5.57 -12.60 -21.25
N TRP A 193 -5.00 -13.18 -22.30
CA TRP A 193 -5.46 -12.93 -23.66
C TRP A 193 -6.76 -13.70 -23.99
N HIS A 194 -7.16 -14.69 -23.17
CA HIS A 194 -8.50 -15.30 -23.24
C HIS A 194 -9.62 -14.34 -22.81
N TYR A 195 -9.28 -13.33 -22.01
CA TYR A 195 -10.18 -12.30 -21.51
C TYR A 195 -9.65 -10.90 -21.88
N PRO A 196 -9.67 -10.55 -23.18
CA PRO A 196 -9.11 -9.29 -23.63
C PRO A 196 -9.87 -8.11 -23.03
N ASN A 197 -9.16 -7.00 -22.78
CA ASN A 197 -9.70 -5.79 -22.15
C ASN A 197 -10.26 -6.00 -20.73
N GLU A 198 -9.94 -7.12 -20.08
CA GLU A 198 -10.34 -7.45 -18.73
C GLU A 198 -9.11 -7.54 -17.80
N LEU A 199 -9.20 -6.95 -16.60
CA LEU A 199 -8.24 -7.14 -15.51
C LEU A 199 -8.98 -7.51 -14.24
N ILE A 200 -8.49 -8.54 -13.54
CA ILE A 200 -8.96 -8.89 -12.20
C ILE A 200 -7.91 -8.52 -11.17
N ALA A 201 -8.31 -7.73 -10.18
CA ALA A 201 -7.47 -7.33 -9.07
C ALA A 201 -8.07 -7.86 -7.75
N CYS A 202 -7.25 -8.45 -6.89
CA CYS A 202 -7.71 -8.92 -5.59
C CYS A 202 -6.61 -8.77 -4.53
N LYS A 203 -7.00 -8.72 -3.25
CA LYS A 203 -6.03 -8.63 -2.16
C LYS A 203 -6.47 -9.32 -0.87
N LEU A 204 -5.47 -9.74 -0.10
CA LEU A 204 -5.56 -10.21 1.27
C LEU A 204 -4.26 -9.78 1.99
N GLY A 205 -4.34 -8.83 2.92
CA GLY A 205 -3.19 -8.41 3.74
C GLY A 205 -2.16 -7.49 3.06
N SER A 206 -2.22 -7.28 1.74
CA SER A 206 -1.34 -6.35 1.00
C SER A 206 -2.13 -5.17 0.41
N PRO A 207 -1.62 -3.92 0.39
CA PRO A 207 -2.37 -2.76 -0.13
C PRO A 207 -2.60 -2.81 -1.65
N LEU A 208 -3.79 -2.38 -2.08
CA LEU A 208 -4.15 -2.19 -3.49
C LEU A 208 -5.24 -1.12 -3.60
N LEU A 209 -5.11 -0.23 -4.57
CA LEU A 209 -6.02 0.88 -4.83
C LEU A 209 -6.37 0.94 -6.32
N LEU A 210 -7.60 1.37 -6.62
CA LEU A 210 -8.07 1.69 -7.96
C LEU A 210 -8.27 3.19 -8.11
N GLY A 211 -7.48 3.84 -8.97
CA GLY A 211 -7.70 5.19 -9.46
C GLY A 211 -8.60 5.20 -10.69
N VAL A 212 -9.50 6.17 -10.79
CA VAL A 212 -10.39 6.37 -11.95
C VAL A 212 -10.26 7.78 -12.48
N LYS A 213 -10.12 7.92 -13.80
CA LYS A 213 -10.11 9.20 -14.53
C LYS A 213 -11.06 9.13 -15.72
N GLU A 214 -11.99 10.07 -15.78
CA GLU A 214 -12.86 10.27 -16.94
C GLU A 214 -12.24 11.30 -17.88
N LEU A 215 -12.42 11.10 -19.18
CA LEU A 215 -11.88 11.98 -20.22
C LEU A 215 -12.94 12.90 -20.85
N ASP A 216 -14.10 13.08 -20.20
CA ASP A 216 -15.19 13.92 -20.71
C ASP A 216 -14.73 15.36 -21.03
N GLU A 217 -14.90 15.76 -22.29
CA GLU A 217 -14.74 17.14 -22.75
C GLU A 217 -15.87 18.02 -22.17
N GLY A 218 -15.62 18.67 -21.03
CA GLY A 218 -16.27 19.95 -20.72
C GLY A 218 -17.46 19.99 -19.75
N LYS A 219 -17.72 18.96 -18.92
CA LYS A 219 -18.69 19.10 -17.80
C LYS A 219 -18.05 18.83 -16.44
N SER A 220 -17.61 19.91 -15.79
CA SER A 220 -17.29 19.94 -14.36
C SER A 220 -18.54 19.70 -13.51
N ASN A 221 -19.04 18.47 -13.45
CA ASN A 221 -20.10 18.10 -12.52
C ASN A 221 -19.50 17.61 -11.21
N SER A 222 -19.30 18.56 -10.30
CA SER A 222 -18.87 18.39 -8.91
C SER A 222 -19.92 17.72 -7.99
N HIS A 223 -20.91 17.00 -8.54
CA HIS A 223 -22.01 16.39 -7.76
C HIS A 223 -22.18 14.87 -7.94
N VAL A 224 -21.34 14.18 -8.73
CA VAL A 224 -21.45 12.71 -8.96
C VAL A 224 -20.51 11.90 -8.04
N PHE A 225 -20.05 12.49 -6.93
CA PHE A 225 -18.98 11.91 -6.10
C PHE A 225 -19.40 10.80 -5.13
N GLN A 226 -20.70 10.52 -5.01
CA GLN A 226 -21.23 9.50 -4.08
C GLN A 226 -22.09 8.42 -4.76
N ASP A 227 -22.19 8.43 -6.10
CA ASP A 227 -23.04 7.47 -6.79
C ASP A 227 -22.28 6.16 -7.02
N ALA A 228 -22.65 5.08 -6.34
CA ALA A 228 -22.07 3.74 -6.58
C ALA A 228 -22.26 3.29 -8.04
N HIS A 229 -23.28 3.81 -8.74
CA HIS A 229 -23.50 3.58 -10.17
C HIS A 229 -22.49 4.28 -11.09
N PHE A 230 -21.64 5.17 -10.56
CA PHE A 230 -20.56 5.82 -11.32
C PHE A 230 -19.58 4.79 -11.92
N LEU A 231 -19.29 3.76 -11.14
CA LEU A 231 -18.35 2.70 -11.51
C LEU A 231 -18.93 1.71 -12.54
N SER A 232 -20.25 1.59 -12.64
CA SER A 232 -20.93 0.58 -13.46
C SER A 232 -21.41 1.05 -14.84
N LYS A 233 -21.23 2.33 -15.20
CA LYS A 233 -21.69 2.88 -16.49
C LYS A 233 -20.60 2.81 -17.56
N ASN A 234 -20.89 2.21 -18.72
CA ASN A 234 -19.92 1.95 -19.79
C ASN A 234 -19.92 3.02 -20.91
N ASP A 235 -20.64 4.12 -20.75
CA ASP A 235 -20.92 5.04 -21.86
C ASP A 235 -19.82 6.06 -22.15
N HIS A 236 -18.86 6.26 -21.24
CA HIS A 236 -17.85 7.34 -21.32
C HIS A 236 -16.41 6.82 -21.41
N PRO A 237 -15.52 7.51 -22.14
CA PRO A 237 -14.08 7.23 -22.14
C PRO A 237 -13.46 7.35 -20.75
N LYS A 238 -12.74 6.30 -20.34
CA LYS A 238 -12.16 6.19 -19.00
C LYS A 238 -10.74 5.64 -19.04
N GLU A 239 -9.95 6.10 -18.08
CA GLU A 239 -8.64 5.54 -17.74
C GLU A 239 -8.72 5.00 -16.30
N PHE A 240 -8.30 3.75 -16.12
CA PHE A 240 -8.19 3.11 -14.81
C PHE A 240 -6.74 2.85 -14.48
N PHE A 241 -6.42 3.01 -13.20
CA PHE A 241 -5.07 2.83 -12.68
C PHE A 241 -5.16 1.95 -11.44
N LEU A 242 -4.49 0.80 -11.43
CA LEU A 242 -4.35 0.02 -10.20
C LEU A 242 -2.94 0.24 -9.65
N SER A 243 -2.82 0.42 -8.33
CA SER A 243 -1.52 0.56 -7.71
C SER A 243 -1.51 0.03 -6.29
N SER A 244 -0.39 -0.55 -5.87
CA SER A 244 -0.15 -0.88 -4.45
C SER A 244 0.14 0.35 -3.58
N ASP A 245 0.31 1.53 -4.20
CA ASP A 245 0.61 2.77 -3.51
C ASP A 245 -0.05 4.00 -4.19
N PRO A 246 -0.72 4.89 -3.43
CA PRO A 246 -1.32 6.12 -3.97
C PRO A 246 -0.35 7.06 -4.71
N HIS A 247 0.96 7.00 -4.42
CA HIS A 247 1.98 7.86 -5.05
C HIS A 247 2.09 7.66 -6.57
N ALA A 248 1.80 6.45 -7.07
CA ALA A 248 1.77 6.19 -8.51
C ALA A 248 0.44 6.62 -9.16
N LEU A 249 -0.59 6.94 -8.37
CA LEU A 249 -1.91 7.34 -8.88
C LEU A 249 -2.07 8.86 -8.95
N VAL A 250 -1.45 9.60 -8.02
CA VAL A 250 -1.75 11.02 -7.76
C VAL A 250 -1.47 11.94 -8.97
N GLU A 251 -0.56 11.58 -9.87
CA GLU A 251 -0.28 12.34 -11.10
C GLU A 251 -1.35 12.14 -12.18
N HIS A 252 -2.13 11.07 -12.09
CA HIS A 252 -3.21 10.76 -13.02
C HIS A 252 -4.58 11.13 -12.45
N THR A 253 -4.85 10.77 -11.19
CA THR A 253 -6.12 11.03 -10.53
C THR A 253 -6.00 11.02 -9.01
N LYS A 254 -6.79 11.88 -8.37
CA LYS A 254 -6.98 11.86 -6.91
C LYS A 254 -8.21 11.04 -6.50
N LYS A 255 -9.04 10.62 -7.45
CA LYS A 255 -10.24 9.80 -7.20
C LYS A 255 -9.82 8.34 -7.10
N VAL A 256 -9.84 7.78 -5.90
CA VAL A 256 -9.38 6.42 -5.65
C VAL A 256 -10.41 5.61 -4.88
N LEU A 257 -10.36 4.30 -5.07
CA LEU A 257 -11.05 3.30 -4.28
C LEU A 257 -10.00 2.44 -3.60
N VAL A 258 -10.05 2.37 -2.26
CA VAL A 258 -9.19 1.47 -1.49
C VAL A 258 -9.86 0.10 -1.46
N ILE A 259 -9.22 -0.86 -2.12
CA ILE A 259 -9.68 -2.25 -2.16
C ILE A 259 -9.44 -2.85 -0.77
N GLU A 260 -10.41 -3.60 -0.24
CA GLU A 260 -10.36 -4.24 1.07
C GLU A 260 -9.97 -5.71 0.98
N ASP A 261 -9.63 -6.32 2.12
CA ASP A 261 -9.28 -7.73 2.19
C ASP A 261 -10.47 -8.61 1.79
N GLY A 262 -10.21 -9.56 0.89
CA GLY A 262 -11.22 -10.45 0.34
C GLY A 262 -12.07 -9.78 -0.76
N GLU A 263 -11.79 -8.56 -1.17
CA GLU A 263 -12.46 -7.98 -2.35
C GLU A 263 -11.75 -8.40 -3.65
N VAL A 264 -12.56 -8.66 -4.67
CA VAL A 264 -12.17 -8.91 -6.05
C VAL A 264 -12.79 -7.84 -6.92
N VAL A 265 -11.94 -7.03 -7.54
CA VAL A 265 -12.31 -5.97 -8.48
C VAL A 265 -12.14 -6.51 -9.89
N ASN A 266 -13.24 -6.60 -10.62
CA ASN A 266 -13.23 -6.88 -12.05
C ASN A 266 -13.40 -5.59 -12.85
N LEU A 267 -12.37 -5.26 -13.63
CA LEU A 267 -12.37 -4.21 -14.63
C LEU A 267 -12.65 -4.83 -15.99
N LYS A 268 -13.87 -4.66 -16.50
CA LYS A 268 -14.32 -5.26 -17.76
C LYS A 268 -15.11 -4.26 -18.58
N ASP A 269 -14.74 -4.08 -19.84
CA ASP A 269 -15.49 -3.26 -20.81
C ASP A 269 -15.86 -1.87 -20.24
N GLY A 270 -14.93 -1.24 -19.51
CA GLY A 270 -15.12 0.10 -18.93
C GLY A 270 -15.96 0.16 -17.66
N GLY A 271 -16.51 -0.98 -17.25
CA GLY A 271 -17.23 -1.16 -15.99
C GLY A 271 -16.30 -1.68 -14.89
N VAL A 272 -16.58 -1.28 -13.66
CA VAL A 272 -15.93 -1.78 -12.46
C VAL A 272 -16.98 -2.50 -11.62
N SER A 273 -16.73 -3.78 -11.34
CA SER A 273 -17.56 -4.55 -10.41
C SER A 273 -16.69 -5.05 -9.25
N ILE A 274 -17.24 -4.95 -8.03
CA ILE A 274 -16.56 -5.35 -6.80
C ILE A 274 -17.35 -6.48 -6.19
N LEU A 275 -16.68 -7.61 -6.00
CA LEU A 275 -17.24 -8.83 -5.46
C LEU A 275 -16.50 -9.18 -4.18
N LYS A 276 -17.24 -9.67 -3.18
CA LYS A 276 -16.63 -10.16 -1.94
C LYS A 276 -16.38 -11.66 -2.03
N PHE A 277 -15.14 -12.05 -1.76
CA PHE A 277 -14.71 -13.42 -1.60
C PHE A 277 -14.80 -13.81 -0.13
N GLU A 278 -15.63 -14.82 0.17
CA GLU A 278 -15.69 -15.45 1.49
C GLU A 278 -15.11 -16.87 1.37
N ASN A 279 -14.03 -17.12 2.11
CA ASN A 279 -13.39 -18.43 2.13
C ASN A 279 -14.18 -19.37 3.06
N GLU A 280 -15.28 -19.94 2.57
CA GLU A 280 -16.10 -20.91 3.33
C GLU A 280 -15.41 -22.29 3.41
N ARG A 281 -14.24 -22.38 4.04
CA ARG A 281 -13.66 -23.69 4.42
C ARG A 281 -14.50 -24.30 5.55
N GLY A 282 -15.60 -24.98 5.21
CA GLY A 282 -16.39 -25.75 6.19
C GLY A 282 -17.88 -25.95 5.92
N ARG A 283 -18.47 -25.37 4.86
CA ARG A 283 -19.87 -25.67 4.47
C ARG A 283 -19.91 -26.38 3.13
N CYS A 284 -20.00 -27.71 3.19
CA CYS A 284 -20.38 -28.51 2.03
C CYS A 284 -21.84 -28.18 1.65
N ASN A 285 -22.02 -27.44 0.56
CA ASN A 285 -23.07 -27.59 -0.49
C ASN A 285 -23.45 -26.23 -1.10
N GLY A 286 -22.85 -25.93 -2.25
CA GLY A 286 -23.30 -24.88 -3.18
C GLY A 286 -22.22 -23.83 -3.50
N LEU A 287 -22.09 -23.46 -4.78
CA LEU A 287 -21.40 -22.24 -5.19
C LEU A 287 -22.22 -21.05 -4.63
N SER A 288 -21.86 -20.57 -3.44
CA SER A 288 -22.36 -19.30 -2.92
C SER A 288 -22.02 -18.20 -3.94
N ARG A 289 -23.02 -17.57 -4.56
CA ARG A 289 -22.80 -16.46 -5.50
C ARG A 289 -22.04 -15.35 -4.77
N PRO A 290 -20.92 -14.84 -5.32
CA PRO A 290 -20.21 -13.72 -4.72
C PRO A 290 -21.17 -12.53 -4.54
N ALA A 291 -21.19 -11.96 -3.35
CA ALA A 291 -22.00 -10.78 -3.08
C ALA A 291 -21.34 -9.56 -3.73
N SER A 292 -22.10 -8.79 -4.52
CA SER A 292 -21.66 -7.49 -5.04
C SER A 292 -21.59 -6.48 -3.90
N VAL A 293 -20.53 -5.69 -3.88
CA VAL A 293 -20.31 -4.65 -2.87
C VAL A 293 -20.34 -3.28 -3.54
N GLU A 294 -21.14 -2.36 -2.99
CA GLU A 294 -21.10 -0.96 -3.38
C GLU A 294 -20.05 -0.21 -2.55
N ARG A 295 -19.16 0.51 -3.22
CA ARG A 295 -18.09 1.28 -2.59
C ARG A 295 -18.05 2.69 -3.18
N ALA A 296 -17.93 3.68 -2.32
CA ALA A 296 -17.75 5.07 -2.73
C ALA A 296 -16.27 5.36 -3.03
N LEU A 297 -16.03 6.22 -4.02
CA LEU A 297 -14.71 6.79 -4.27
C LEU A 297 -14.32 7.74 -3.13
N SER A 298 -13.06 7.69 -2.73
CA SER A 298 -12.43 8.69 -1.85
C SER A 298 -11.52 9.61 -2.66
N VAL A 299 -11.27 10.81 -2.12
CA VAL A 299 -10.35 11.78 -2.73
C VAL A 299 -9.06 11.80 -1.91
N LEU A 300 -7.93 11.59 -2.58
CA LEU A 300 -6.61 11.70 -1.96
C LEU A 300 -6.28 13.16 -1.63
N GLU A 301 -6.04 13.44 -0.35
CA GLU A 301 -5.50 14.72 0.15
C GLU A 301 -3.97 14.78 -0.01
N MET A 302 -3.46 14.46 -1.19
CA MET A 302 -2.03 14.47 -1.50
C MET A 302 -1.71 15.42 -2.65
N GLU A 303 -0.52 16.02 -2.59
CA GLU A 303 0.02 16.91 -3.61
C GLU A 303 1.24 16.28 -4.29
N VAL A 304 1.37 16.47 -5.60
CA VAL A 304 2.42 15.86 -6.43
C VAL A 304 3.80 16.39 -6.06
N GLU A 305 3.88 17.62 -5.56
CA GLU A 305 5.10 18.29 -5.12
C GLU A 305 5.77 17.55 -3.95
N GLN A 306 4.96 16.93 -3.07
CA GLN A 306 5.48 16.18 -1.92
C GLN A 306 6.27 14.94 -2.34
N ILE A 307 6.04 14.43 -3.55
CA ILE A 307 6.62 13.19 -4.05
C ILE A 307 7.78 13.44 -5.04
N ASN A 308 8.08 14.71 -5.35
CA ASN A 308 9.18 15.12 -6.21
C ASN A 308 10.42 15.53 -5.39
N LYS A 309 11.63 15.31 -5.92
CA LYS A 309 12.88 15.73 -5.24
C LYS A 309 13.05 17.25 -5.16
N GLY A 310 12.43 17.99 -6.08
CA GLY A 310 12.56 19.45 -6.15
C GLY A 310 14.00 19.86 -6.42
N LYS A 311 14.56 20.71 -5.54
CA LYS A 311 15.93 21.25 -5.65
C LYS A 311 17.04 20.34 -5.08
N TYR A 312 16.70 19.13 -4.62
CA TYR A 312 17.62 18.23 -3.95
C TYR A 312 17.99 17.04 -4.85
N ASP A 313 19.18 16.48 -4.67
CA ASP A 313 19.67 15.35 -5.47
C ASP A 313 19.05 14.01 -5.02
N HIS A 314 18.76 13.92 -3.71
CA HIS A 314 18.21 12.72 -3.07
C HIS A 314 16.96 13.03 -2.25
N TYR A 315 16.02 12.08 -2.21
CA TYR A 315 14.85 12.17 -1.34
C TYR A 315 15.24 12.28 0.14
N MET A 316 16.20 11.47 0.60
CA MET A 316 16.69 11.54 1.98
C MET A 316 17.21 12.94 2.34
N GLN A 317 17.92 13.61 1.42
CA GLN A 317 18.41 14.98 1.63
C GLN A 317 17.23 15.96 1.73
N LYS A 318 16.28 15.90 0.79
CA LYS A 318 15.03 16.68 0.84
C LYS A 318 14.34 16.50 2.20
N GLU A 319 14.12 15.26 2.60
CA GLU A 319 13.35 14.90 3.80
C GLU A 319 14.05 15.31 5.10
N ILE A 320 15.39 15.28 5.14
CA ILE A 320 16.16 15.83 6.26
C ILE A 320 15.92 17.34 6.39
N HIS A 321 15.98 18.08 5.28
CA HIS A 321 15.79 19.53 5.26
C HIS A 321 14.34 19.98 5.38
N GLU A 322 13.37 19.08 5.18
CA GLU A 322 11.95 19.33 5.40
C GLU A 322 11.53 19.17 6.86
N GLN A 323 12.40 18.67 7.75
CA GLN A 323 12.05 18.42 9.15
C GLN A 323 11.48 19.64 9.90
N PRO A 324 11.96 20.89 9.72
CA PRO A 324 11.33 22.05 10.35
C PRO A 324 9.85 22.21 9.95
N GLU A 325 9.54 21.98 8.67
CA GLU A 325 8.18 22.08 8.15
C GLU A 325 7.34 20.87 8.59
N SER A 326 7.87 19.65 8.49
CA SER A 326 7.16 18.43 8.88
C SER A 326 6.81 18.42 10.37
N LEU A 327 7.67 18.94 11.24
CA LEU A 327 7.37 19.09 12.66
C LEU A 327 6.30 20.17 12.89
N THR A 328 6.32 21.25 12.11
CA THR A 328 5.28 22.28 12.15
C THR A 328 3.91 21.70 11.77
N THR A 329 3.82 20.90 10.71
CA THR A 329 2.58 20.21 10.32
C THR A 329 2.17 19.13 11.33
N THR A 330 3.14 18.41 11.91
CA THR A 330 2.90 17.41 12.97
C THR A 330 2.23 18.02 14.21
N MET A 331 2.60 19.26 14.58
CA MET A 331 2.06 19.96 15.76
C MET A 331 0.84 20.82 15.46
N ARG A 332 0.53 21.06 14.17
CA ARG A 332 -0.53 21.97 13.73
C ARG A 332 -1.89 21.55 14.31
N GLY A 333 -2.58 22.49 14.96
CA GLY A 333 -3.89 22.25 15.57
C GLY A 333 -3.88 21.36 16.83
N ARG A 334 -2.71 20.83 17.24
CA ARG A 334 -2.57 19.94 18.41
C ARG A 334 -2.00 20.65 19.62
N LEU A 335 -1.10 21.62 19.41
CA LEU A 335 -0.57 22.47 20.48
C LEU A 335 -1.38 23.75 20.60
N ILE A 336 -2.04 23.94 21.74
CA ILE A 336 -2.85 25.13 22.02
C ILE A 336 -2.03 26.07 22.90
N ARG A 337 -1.59 27.18 22.30
CA ARG A 337 -1.01 28.31 23.03
C ARG A 337 -2.12 28.92 23.88
N GLY A 338 -2.04 28.71 25.20
CA GLY A 338 -2.99 29.31 26.14
C GLY A 338 -3.06 30.83 25.97
N GLY A 339 -4.24 31.43 26.13
CA GLY A 339 -4.39 32.88 26.25
C GLY A 339 -4.03 33.37 27.67
N SER A 340 -4.11 34.67 27.95
CA SER A 340 -3.73 35.25 29.27
C SER A 340 -4.41 34.65 30.52
N ARG A 341 -5.43 33.79 30.35
CA ARG A 341 -6.14 33.08 31.44
C ARG A 341 -6.33 31.57 31.20
N LYS A 342 -5.78 30.98 30.13
CA LYS A 342 -5.91 29.54 29.84
C LYS A 342 -4.54 28.88 29.85
N THR A 343 -4.42 27.74 30.51
CA THR A 343 -3.20 26.92 30.51
C THR A 343 -2.91 26.39 29.10
N LYS A 344 -1.63 26.22 28.77
CA LYS A 344 -1.22 25.55 27.52
C LYS A 344 -1.72 24.10 27.56
N THR A 345 -2.21 23.60 26.43
CA THR A 345 -2.75 22.24 26.37
C THR A 345 -2.42 21.56 25.05
N VAL A 346 -2.53 20.23 25.06
CA VAL A 346 -2.32 19.36 23.90
C VAL A 346 -3.64 18.66 23.59
N LEU A 347 -4.09 18.75 22.35
CA LEU A 347 -5.29 18.08 21.86
C LEU A 347 -4.91 17.10 20.75
N LEU A 348 -5.01 15.81 21.05
CA LEU A 348 -4.90 14.73 20.07
C LEU A 348 -6.31 14.23 19.74
N GLY A 349 -6.91 14.81 18.70
CA GLY A 349 -8.31 14.55 18.34
C GLY A 349 -8.65 13.06 18.24
N GLY A 350 -7.78 12.28 17.59
CA GLY A 350 -7.97 10.84 17.43
C GLY A 350 -7.86 10.02 18.72
N LEU A 351 -7.44 10.61 19.84
CA LEU A 351 -7.36 9.94 21.15
C LEU A 351 -8.38 10.48 22.16
N LYS A 352 -9.15 11.52 21.81
CA LYS A 352 -9.99 12.27 22.74
C LYS A 352 -10.92 11.37 23.56
N ASP A 353 -11.57 10.42 22.89
CA ASP A 353 -12.55 9.53 23.51
C ASP A 353 -11.92 8.37 24.30
N HIS A 354 -10.63 8.10 24.08
CA HIS A 354 -9.90 6.98 24.66
C HIS A 354 -8.90 7.40 25.74
N LEU A 355 -8.58 8.70 25.85
CA LEU A 355 -7.54 9.21 26.76
C LEU A 355 -7.79 8.86 28.23
N LYS A 356 -9.05 8.83 28.66
CA LYS A 356 -9.43 8.40 30.02
C LYS A 356 -9.12 6.92 30.27
N THR A 357 -9.29 6.07 29.26
CA THR A 357 -8.97 4.64 29.33
C THR A 357 -7.47 4.44 29.37
N ILE A 358 -6.72 5.14 28.51
CA ILE A 358 -5.25 5.10 28.49
C ILE A 358 -4.67 5.48 29.87
N ARG A 359 -5.21 6.51 30.52
CA ARG A 359 -4.79 6.92 31.88
C ARG A 359 -5.04 5.88 32.97
N ARG A 360 -5.96 4.93 32.74
CA ARG A 360 -6.30 3.85 33.68
C ARG A 360 -5.52 2.57 33.40
N SER A 361 -4.76 2.52 32.30
CA SER A 361 -3.95 1.35 31.98
C SER A 361 -2.85 1.13 33.03
N ARG A 362 -2.56 -0.14 33.32
CA ARG A 362 -1.46 -0.50 34.23
C ARG A 362 -0.09 -0.41 33.58
N ARG A 363 -0.05 -0.47 32.25
CA ARG A 363 1.17 -0.41 31.46
C ARG A 363 0.85 0.09 30.05
N ILE A 364 1.79 0.82 29.47
CA ILE A 364 1.78 1.19 28.06
C ILE A 364 2.90 0.43 27.36
N VAL A 365 2.56 -0.32 26.31
CA VAL A 365 3.50 -1.14 25.54
C VAL A 365 3.67 -0.50 24.17
N PHE A 366 4.85 0.01 23.85
CA PHE A 366 5.16 0.52 22.51
C PHE A 366 5.75 -0.59 21.65
N ILE A 367 5.17 -0.78 20.47
CA ILE A 367 5.46 -1.89 19.56
C ILE A 367 5.78 -1.31 18.17
N GLY A 368 6.90 -1.71 17.59
CA GLY A 368 7.28 -1.32 16.24
C GLY A 368 8.55 -2.03 15.77
N CYS A 369 9.01 -1.69 14.57
CA CYS A 369 10.25 -2.24 13.99
C CYS A 369 11.24 -1.12 13.63
N GLY A 370 12.52 -1.44 13.67
CA GLY A 370 13.61 -0.57 13.19
C GLY A 370 13.54 0.86 13.74
N THR A 371 13.57 1.85 12.85
CA THR A 371 13.55 3.27 13.23
C THR A 371 12.31 3.68 14.02
N SER A 372 11.15 3.05 13.79
CA SER A 372 9.93 3.36 14.55
C SER A 372 10.02 2.86 16.01
N TYR A 373 10.67 1.72 16.23
CA TYR A 373 11.02 1.24 17.58
C TYR A 373 12.02 2.19 18.27
N ASN A 374 13.04 2.65 17.53
CA ASN A 374 14.02 3.61 18.04
C ASN A 374 13.37 4.95 18.44
N ALA A 375 12.35 5.43 17.70
CA ALA A 375 11.61 6.63 18.06
C ALA A 375 10.88 6.46 19.41
N ALA A 376 10.31 5.27 19.64
CA ALA A 376 9.64 4.94 20.89
C ALA A 376 10.65 4.87 22.05
N LEU A 377 11.79 4.23 21.84
CA LEU A 377 12.90 4.21 22.81
C LEU A 377 13.36 5.62 23.19
N ALA A 378 13.55 6.51 22.20
CA ALA A 378 13.95 7.90 22.44
C ALA A 378 12.91 8.69 23.26
N SER A 379 11.63 8.31 23.16
CA SER A 379 10.52 8.95 23.85
C SER A 379 10.21 8.32 25.22
N ARG A 380 10.80 7.15 25.54
CA ARG A 380 10.52 6.41 26.77
C ARG A 380 10.68 7.25 28.05
N PRO A 381 11.79 8.00 28.25
CA PRO A 381 11.98 8.72 29.52
C PRO A 381 10.88 9.75 29.78
N ILE A 382 10.44 10.47 28.75
CA ILE A 382 9.40 11.51 28.91
C ILE A 382 8.00 10.91 29.04
N LEU A 383 7.76 9.75 28.41
CA LEU A 383 6.52 9.00 28.59
C LEU A 383 6.39 8.51 30.03
N GLU A 384 7.43 7.90 30.59
CA GLU A 384 7.46 7.47 32.00
C GLU A 384 7.31 8.67 32.95
N GLU A 385 8.07 9.76 32.72
CA GLU A 385 8.04 10.98 33.55
C GLU A 385 6.64 11.61 33.62
N LEU A 386 5.96 11.77 32.49
CA LEU A 386 4.70 12.53 32.42
C LEU A 386 3.45 11.67 32.60
N SER A 387 3.49 10.39 32.21
CA SER A 387 2.33 9.51 32.36
C SER A 387 2.20 8.97 33.78
N GLY A 388 3.32 8.71 34.46
CA GLY A 388 3.34 7.97 35.73
C GLY A 388 2.91 6.50 35.59
N ILE A 389 2.82 5.98 34.36
CA ILE A 389 2.44 4.61 34.04
C ILE A 389 3.70 3.85 33.59
N PRO A 390 3.90 2.58 33.99
CA PRO A 390 4.96 1.74 33.46
C PRO A 390 4.96 1.70 31.93
N VAL A 391 6.09 2.01 31.30
CA VAL A 391 6.26 1.96 29.85
C VAL A 391 7.21 0.84 29.47
N SER A 392 6.80 0.01 28.51
CA SER A 392 7.58 -1.08 27.95
C SER A 392 7.73 -0.91 26.44
N MET A 393 8.79 -1.49 25.89
CA MET A 393 9.22 -1.32 24.50
C MET A 393 9.47 -2.71 23.93
N GLU A 394 8.76 -3.06 22.88
CA GLU A 394 8.83 -4.38 22.25
C GLU A 394 9.14 -4.23 20.76
N ILE A 395 10.07 -5.06 20.28
CA ILE A 395 10.26 -5.25 18.83
C ILE A 395 9.12 -6.17 18.38
N ALA A 396 8.40 -5.78 17.33
CA ALA A 396 7.16 -6.46 16.97
C ALA A 396 7.34 -7.96 16.64
N SER A 397 8.40 -8.31 15.91
CA SER A 397 8.73 -9.70 15.57
C SER A 397 8.99 -10.53 16.82
N ASP A 398 9.84 -10.03 17.72
CA ASP A 398 10.22 -10.71 18.95
C ASP A 398 9.03 -10.87 19.92
N LEU A 399 8.13 -9.88 20.00
CA LEU A 399 6.88 -9.99 20.77
C LEU A 399 5.99 -11.12 20.25
N TRP A 400 5.83 -11.19 18.93
CA TRP A 400 5.04 -12.21 18.27
C TRP A 400 5.65 -13.61 18.43
N ASP A 401 6.95 -13.75 18.17
CA ASP A 401 7.65 -15.04 18.24
C ASP A 401 7.61 -15.63 19.65
N ARG A 402 7.80 -14.79 20.67
CA ARG A 402 7.75 -15.22 22.08
C ARG A 402 6.34 -15.37 22.62
N GLN A 403 5.32 -14.90 21.89
CA GLN A 403 3.96 -14.71 22.40
C GLN A 403 4.00 -13.97 23.76
N GLY A 404 4.71 -12.84 23.77
CA GLY A 404 4.98 -12.10 25.00
C GLY A 404 3.71 -11.58 25.69
N PRO A 405 3.69 -11.44 27.02
CA PRO A 405 2.46 -11.18 27.77
C PRO A 405 1.87 -9.80 27.44
N ILE A 406 0.65 -9.81 26.89
CA ILE A 406 -0.23 -8.65 26.70
C ILE A 406 -1.54 -8.89 27.44
N TYR A 407 -2.02 -7.90 28.18
CA TYR A 407 -3.21 -8.01 29.02
C TYR A 407 -4.29 -7.00 28.64
N ARG A 408 -5.53 -7.29 29.03
CA ARG A 408 -6.69 -6.40 28.80
C ARG A 408 -6.54 -5.00 29.43
N GLU A 409 -5.72 -4.88 30.47
CA GLU A 409 -5.47 -3.60 31.16
C GLU A 409 -4.31 -2.80 30.54
N ASP A 410 -3.65 -3.33 29.50
CA ASP A 410 -2.58 -2.65 28.78
C ASP A 410 -3.15 -1.70 27.71
N THR A 411 -2.43 -0.60 27.48
CA THR A 411 -2.53 0.15 26.22
C THR A 411 -1.35 -0.26 25.33
N ALA A 412 -1.62 -0.84 24.16
CA ALA A 412 -0.61 -1.22 23.17
C ALA A 412 -0.55 -0.15 22.07
N VAL A 413 0.60 0.50 21.91
CA VAL A 413 0.83 1.59 20.94
C VAL A 413 1.70 1.09 19.80
N PHE A 414 1.15 1.05 18.59
CA PHE A 414 1.79 0.57 17.39
C PHE A 414 2.36 1.75 16.59
N VAL A 415 3.68 1.78 16.43
CA VAL A 415 4.39 2.86 15.73
C VAL A 415 4.89 2.34 14.38
N SER A 416 4.38 2.91 13.29
CA SER A 416 4.80 2.52 11.93
C SER A 416 4.57 3.67 10.96
N GLN A 417 5.63 4.10 10.25
CA GLN A 417 5.50 5.12 9.20
C GLN A 417 4.47 4.69 8.15
N SER A 418 4.62 3.49 7.58
CA SER A 418 3.78 3.01 6.48
C SER A 418 2.41 2.55 6.95
N GLY A 419 2.30 2.10 8.19
CA GLY A 419 1.09 1.46 8.73
C GLY A 419 0.82 0.06 8.16
N GLU A 420 1.80 -0.53 7.47
CA GLU A 420 1.70 -1.81 6.75
C GLU A 420 2.85 -2.79 7.10
N THR A 421 3.67 -2.48 8.11
CA THR A 421 4.77 -3.35 8.54
C THR A 421 4.21 -4.69 9.04
N ALA A 422 4.58 -5.80 8.39
CA ALA A 422 3.99 -7.12 8.62
C ALA A 422 4.04 -7.56 10.10
N ASP A 423 5.24 -7.56 10.72
CA ASP A 423 5.38 -7.97 12.13
C ASP A 423 4.57 -7.08 13.08
N THR A 424 4.51 -5.78 12.80
CA THR A 424 3.71 -4.83 13.59
C THR A 424 2.22 -5.08 13.45
N LEU A 425 1.76 -5.51 12.26
CA LEU A 425 0.37 -5.92 12.02
C LEU A 425 0.02 -7.23 12.73
N LEU A 426 0.91 -8.23 12.70
CA LEU A 426 0.73 -9.48 13.44
C LEU A 426 0.67 -9.24 14.95
N ALA A 427 1.59 -8.42 15.47
CA ALA A 427 1.57 -8.01 16.88
C ALA A 427 0.31 -7.21 17.24
N LEU A 428 -0.24 -6.43 16.31
CA LEU A 428 -1.52 -5.72 16.50
C LEU A 428 -2.68 -6.70 16.63
N ASP A 429 -2.80 -7.65 15.71
CA ASP A 429 -3.86 -8.65 15.76
C ASP A 429 -3.74 -9.48 17.07
N TYR A 430 -2.53 -9.89 17.44
CA TYR A 430 -2.26 -10.55 18.72
C TYR A 430 -2.68 -9.73 19.95
N ALA A 431 -2.33 -8.43 20.00
CA ALA A 431 -2.71 -7.58 21.13
C ALA A 431 -4.23 -7.35 21.22
N ARG A 432 -4.92 -7.30 20.07
CA ARG A 432 -6.39 -7.21 20.01
C ARG A 432 -7.06 -8.48 20.51
N GLU A 433 -6.57 -9.65 20.12
CA GLU A 433 -7.05 -10.95 20.62
C GLU A 433 -6.91 -11.07 22.14
N ASN A 434 -5.82 -10.53 22.69
CA ASN A 434 -5.60 -10.44 24.15
C ASN A 434 -6.39 -9.30 24.83
N GLY A 435 -7.16 -8.53 24.07
CA GLY A 435 -8.10 -7.52 24.55
C GLY A 435 -7.48 -6.21 25.03
N ALA A 436 -6.24 -5.91 24.64
CA ALA A 436 -5.59 -4.64 24.98
C ALA A 436 -6.17 -3.46 24.18
N LEU A 437 -6.09 -2.26 24.75
CA LEU A 437 -6.43 -1.03 24.02
C LEU A 437 -5.32 -0.72 23.00
N CYS A 438 -5.58 -1.02 21.74
CA CYS A 438 -4.65 -0.76 20.64
C CYS A 438 -4.75 0.67 20.09
N VAL A 439 -3.61 1.37 20.01
CA VAL A 439 -3.44 2.74 19.52
C VAL A 439 -2.47 2.78 18.34
N GLY A 440 -2.83 3.39 17.22
CA GLY A 440 -1.95 3.53 16.05
C GLY A 440 -1.25 4.89 15.98
N ILE A 441 0.07 4.93 15.79
CA ILE A 441 0.83 6.13 15.41
C ILE A 441 1.41 5.89 14.01
N THR A 442 0.78 6.50 12.99
CA THR A 442 1.08 6.21 11.58
C THR A 442 1.26 7.44 10.71
N ASN A 443 1.95 7.31 9.58
CA ASN A 443 2.08 8.39 8.59
C ASN A 443 1.27 8.16 7.30
N THR A 444 0.58 7.03 7.17
CA THR A 444 -0.27 6.74 6.01
C THR A 444 -1.73 6.69 6.44
N VAL A 445 -2.52 7.65 5.93
CA VAL A 445 -3.96 7.72 6.18
C VAL A 445 -4.63 6.46 5.63
N GLY A 446 -5.52 5.88 6.42
CA GLY A 446 -6.26 4.69 6.03
C GLY A 446 -5.41 3.42 5.90
N SER A 447 -4.16 3.38 6.36
CA SER A 447 -3.34 2.16 6.43
C SER A 447 -3.97 1.07 7.31
N SER A 448 -3.56 -0.18 7.13
CA SER A 448 -4.06 -1.34 7.87
C SER A 448 -3.96 -1.16 9.39
N ILE A 449 -2.81 -0.69 9.91
CA ILE A 449 -2.66 -0.38 11.34
C ILE A 449 -3.66 0.70 11.76
N ALA A 450 -3.77 1.79 10.99
CA ALA A 450 -4.67 2.89 11.33
C ALA A 450 -6.15 2.46 11.38
N ARG A 451 -6.58 1.57 10.48
CA ARG A 451 -7.95 1.03 10.44
C ARG A 451 -8.23 0.00 11.54
N LYS A 452 -7.24 -0.85 11.86
CA LYS A 452 -7.41 -1.96 12.83
C LYS A 452 -7.29 -1.51 14.29
N THR A 453 -6.60 -0.41 14.58
CA THR A 453 -6.50 0.14 15.95
C THR A 453 -7.79 0.82 16.41
N HIS A 454 -8.06 0.83 17.72
CA HIS A 454 -9.27 1.46 18.28
C HIS A 454 -9.24 2.99 18.16
N CYS A 455 -8.04 3.56 18.22
CA CYS A 455 -7.81 4.98 18.10
C CYS A 455 -6.37 5.23 17.62
N GLY A 456 -6.04 6.47 17.23
CA GLY A 456 -4.70 6.73 16.71
C GLY A 456 -4.38 8.20 16.46
N VAL A 457 -3.13 8.43 16.08
CA VAL A 457 -2.61 9.74 15.70
C VAL A 457 -1.85 9.61 14.38
N HIS A 458 -2.35 10.27 13.36
CA HIS A 458 -1.60 10.44 12.12
C HIS A 458 -0.46 11.45 12.35
N ILE A 459 0.80 11.10 12.12
CA ILE A 459 1.93 12.00 12.43
C ILE A 459 1.95 13.23 11.52
N ASN A 460 1.44 13.13 10.29
CA ASN A 460 1.34 14.23 9.32
C ASN A 460 2.70 14.85 8.95
N ALA A 461 3.68 13.98 8.69
CA ALA A 461 5.03 14.37 8.24
C ALA A 461 5.12 14.58 6.72
N GLY A 462 4.03 14.33 5.98
CA GLY A 462 4.02 14.25 4.52
C GLY A 462 4.61 12.92 4.00
N ALA A 463 4.61 12.75 2.68
CA ALA A 463 5.20 11.58 2.02
C ALA A 463 6.69 11.42 2.36
N GLU A 464 7.12 10.20 2.71
CA GLU A 464 8.53 9.83 2.89
C GLU A 464 8.85 8.75 1.86
N ILE A 465 9.67 9.12 0.88
CA ILE A 465 10.10 8.32 -0.28
C ILE A 465 11.50 7.73 -0.05
N GLY A 466 12.34 8.42 0.72
CA GLY A 466 13.64 7.88 1.13
C GLY A 466 13.47 6.54 1.85
N VAL A 467 14.30 5.56 1.49
CA VAL A 467 14.27 4.22 2.12
C VAL A 467 14.61 4.31 3.61
N ALA A 468 15.60 5.15 3.97
CA ALA A 468 15.95 5.43 5.35
C ALA A 468 15.02 6.51 5.93
N SER A 469 14.30 6.17 7.01
CA SER A 469 13.37 7.10 7.66
C SER A 469 14.10 8.26 8.35
N THR A 470 13.61 9.48 8.14
CA THR A 470 14.22 10.72 8.67
C THR A 470 13.17 11.59 9.35
N LYS A 471 12.29 12.24 8.57
CA LYS A 471 11.23 13.11 9.08
C LYS A 471 10.13 12.34 9.80
N ALA A 472 9.86 11.09 9.42
CA ALA A 472 8.91 10.28 10.16
C ALA A 472 9.42 9.94 11.56
N TYR A 473 10.72 9.67 11.74
CA TYR A 473 11.33 9.44 13.05
C TYR A 473 11.15 10.63 14.00
N THR A 474 11.49 11.84 13.56
CA THR A 474 11.38 13.03 14.41
C THR A 474 9.92 13.41 14.67
N SER A 475 9.03 13.27 13.68
CA SER A 475 7.58 13.46 13.86
C SER A 475 6.96 12.44 14.81
N GLN A 476 7.38 11.17 14.76
CA GLN A 476 6.93 10.13 15.71
C GLN A 476 7.30 10.51 17.15
N ILE A 477 8.54 10.95 17.39
CA ILE A 477 8.97 11.43 18.72
C ILE A 477 8.09 12.58 19.19
N VAL A 478 7.85 13.59 18.34
CA VAL A 478 7.01 14.74 18.72
C VAL A 478 5.57 14.31 19.04
N VAL A 479 5.01 13.36 18.30
CA VAL A 479 3.68 12.80 18.61
C VAL A 479 3.68 12.04 19.94
N MET A 480 4.70 11.24 20.24
CA MET A 480 4.81 10.54 21.51
C MET A 480 5.03 11.49 22.70
N VAL A 481 5.76 12.58 22.52
CA VAL A 481 5.87 13.66 23.51
C VAL A 481 4.49 14.31 23.72
N MET A 482 3.74 14.61 22.65
CA MET A 482 2.38 15.12 22.76
C MET A 482 1.43 14.14 23.45
N LEU A 483 1.58 12.83 23.22
CA LEU A 483 0.85 11.78 23.92
C LEU A 483 1.16 11.80 25.42
N ALA A 484 2.44 11.86 25.80
CA ALA A 484 2.86 11.99 27.19
C ALA A 484 2.25 13.24 27.87
N LEU A 485 2.29 14.38 27.18
CA LEU A 485 1.70 15.65 27.63
C LEU A 485 0.18 15.57 27.78
N ALA A 486 -0.51 14.81 26.92
CA ALA A 486 -1.94 14.59 26.98
C ALA A 486 -2.30 13.65 28.14
N ILE A 487 -1.58 12.55 28.34
CA ILE A 487 -1.83 11.61 29.45
C ILE A 487 -1.63 12.30 30.79
N GLY A 488 -0.51 13.02 30.96
CA GLY A 488 -0.17 13.73 32.20
C GLY A 488 -0.98 15.01 32.49
N SER A 489 -2.07 15.27 31.75
CA SER A 489 -2.76 16.57 31.85
C SER A 489 -3.46 16.85 33.16
N ASP A 490 -3.83 15.81 33.89
CA ASP A 490 -4.61 15.90 35.11
C ASP A 490 -3.70 15.99 36.36
N SER A 491 -2.37 15.92 36.17
CA SER A 491 -1.39 16.02 37.24
C SER A 491 -0.95 17.48 37.46
N ILE A 492 -1.29 18.03 38.63
CA ILE A 492 -0.92 19.39 39.04
C ILE A 492 0.60 19.50 39.20
N SER A 493 1.27 18.47 39.71
CA SER A 493 2.72 18.47 39.96
C SER A 493 3.53 18.58 38.66
N CYS A 494 3.01 18.04 37.55
CA CYS A 494 3.68 18.07 36.25
C CYS A 494 3.44 19.38 35.47
N GLN A 495 2.56 20.29 35.93
CA GLN A 495 2.10 21.42 35.12
C GLN A 495 3.22 22.33 34.60
N LYS A 496 4.15 22.76 35.47
CA LYS A 496 5.28 23.62 35.06
C LYS A 496 6.17 22.94 34.02
N ARG A 497 6.44 21.64 34.22
CA ARG A 497 7.24 20.82 33.29
C ARG A 497 6.56 20.67 31.94
N ARG A 498 5.24 20.41 31.94
CA ARG A 498 4.42 20.34 30.72
C ARG A 498 4.44 21.65 29.94
N GLU A 499 4.26 22.78 30.61
CA GLU A 499 4.29 24.10 29.97
C GLU A 499 5.66 24.39 29.33
N ALA A 500 6.76 24.06 30.03
CA ALA A 500 8.11 24.22 29.50
C ALA A 500 8.38 23.34 28.27
N ILE A 501 7.87 22.09 28.25
CA ILE A 501 8.00 21.20 27.10
C ILE A 501 7.18 21.72 25.92
N ILE A 502 5.96 22.21 26.15
CA ILE A 502 5.13 22.80 25.09
C ILE A 502 5.82 24.01 24.46
N ASP A 503 6.47 24.86 25.26
CA ASP A 503 7.27 25.98 24.72
C ASP A 503 8.46 25.49 23.90
N GLY A 504 9.15 24.45 24.40
CA GLY A 504 10.24 23.81 23.68
C GLY A 504 9.80 23.25 22.33
N LEU A 505 8.64 22.58 22.27
CA LEU A 505 8.06 22.05 21.03
C LEU A 505 7.69 23.18 20.05
N LEU A 506 7.09 24.27 20.54
CA LEU A 506 6.73 25.42 19.70
C LEU A 506 7.95 26.14 19.10
N ASP A 507 9.11 26.09 19.76
CA ASP A 507 10.38 26.67 19.26
C ASP A 507 11.24 25.65 18.46
N LEU A 508 10.91 24.35 18.54
CA LEU A 508 11.72 23.28 17.94
C LEU A 508 11.95 23.44 16.42
N PRO A 509 10.94 23.78 15.59
CA PRO A 509 11.16 24.04 14.16
C PRO A 509 12.20 25.15 13.90
N CYS A 510 12.15 26.23 14.68
CA CYS A 510 13.09 27.34 14.57
C CYS A 510 14.52 26.92 14.93
N LYS A 511 14.69 26.09 15.96
CA LYS A 511 16.01 25.54 16.33
C LYS A 511 16.60 24.66 15.24
N LEU A 512 15.78 23.81 14.60
CA LEU A 512 16.24 22.97 13.49
C LEU A 512 16.61 23.81 12.26
N SER A 513 15.79 24.78 11.87
CA SER A 513 16.15 25.68 10.76
C SER A 513 17.46 26.44 11.01
N LYS A 514 17.75 26.82 12.26
CA LYS A 514 19.04 27.43 12.63
C LYS A 514 20.20 26.45 12.52
N LEU A 515 19.98 25.19 12.92
CA LEU A 515 20.98 24.13 12.82
C LEU A 515 21.33 23.83 11.35
N GLU A 516 20.33 23.71 10.49
CA GLU A 516 20.53 23.50 9.05
C GLU A 516 21.32 24.63 8.39
N ARG A 517 21.03 25.89 8.73
CA ARG A 517 21.81 27.04 8.22
C ARG A 517 23.27 26.98 8.63
N LYS A 518 23.57 26.49 9.84
CA LYS A 518 24.95 26.32 10.30
C LYS A 518 25.67 25.26 9.46
N PHE A 519 25.02 24.13 9.18
CA PHE A 519 25.60 23.08 8.35
C PHE A 519 25.76 23.47 6.88
N ALA A 520 24.91 24.36 6.35
CA ALA A 520 25.07 24.90 5.00
C ALA A 520 26.19 25.94 4.88
N SER A 521 26.65 26.51 6.01
CA SER A 521 27.71 27.52 6.07
C SER A 521 29.10 26.96 6.43
N SER A 522 29.17 25.66 6.76
CA SER A 522 30.38 24.90 7.07
C SER A 522 30.73 23.97 5.93
#